data_AF-A0A8B8FCY8-F1
#
_entry.id   AF-A0A8B8FCY8-F1
#
_cell.length_a   1.000
_cell.length_b   1.000
_cell.length_c   1.000
_cell.angle_alpha   90.00
_cell.angle_beta   90.00
_cell.angle_gamma   90.00
#
_symmetry.space_group_name_H-M   'P 1'
#
loop_
_entity.id
_entity.type
_entity.pdbx_description
1 polymer ?
#
loop_
_entity_poly.entity_id
_entity_poly.type
_entity_poly.pdbx_seq_one_letter_code
_entity_poly.pdbx_strand_id
1 'polypeptide(L)'
;MLLRNLKPPKLCNGTRLKVKALHRNIVEATILTGCAKGETVFVPRIPLIPNDHPFEFKRLQFPLKVCFAMTINKSQGQTLKFAGIDLRENCFSHGQFYVACSRVSSPSCLVVLSPTNRSVKNIVYKEVF
;
A
#
# COMPACT_ATOMS: atom_id res chain seq x y z
N MET A 1 -4.51 1.06 5.58
CA MET A 1 -3.41 1.92 5.11
C MET A 1 -3.92 3.32 4.87
N LEU A 2 -3.14 4.33 5.27
CA LEU A 2 -3.44 5.74 5.08
C LEU A 2 -3.16 6.16 3.62
N LEU A 3 -4.03 6.98 3.04
CA LEU A 3 -3.97 7.42 1.63
C LEU A 3 -3.45 8.84 1.44
N ARG A 4 -3.24 9.59 2.52
CA ARG A 4 -2.81 10.98 2.52
C ARG A 4 -1.83 11.25 3.65
N ASN A 5 -1.01 12.27 3.49
CA ASN A 5 -0.22 12.80 4.58
C ASN A 5 -1.16 13.62 5.48
N LEU A 6 -1.31 13.21 6.74
CA LEU A 6 -2.11 13.93 7.73
C LEU A 6 -1.22 14.65 8.74
N LYS A 7 -0.16 13.99 9.20
CA LYS A 7 0.76 14.54 10.19
C LYS A 7 2.16 13.93 10.04
N PRO A 8 2.97 14.38 9.06
CA PRO A 8 4.36 13.97 8.96
C PRO A 8 5.15 14.31 10.24
N PRO A 9 6.13 13.48 10.65
CA PRO A 9 6.54 12.22 10.03
C PRO A 9 5.71 10.99 10.46
N LYS A 10 4.71 11.17 11.34
CA LYS A 10 3.98 10.06 11.99
C LYS A 10 2.92 9.41 11.10
N LEU A 11 2.08 10.21 10.45
CA LEU A 11 0.93 9.80 9.65
C LEU A 11 1.11 10.26 8.20
N CYS A 12 1.79 9.44 7.42
CA CYS A 12 2.09 9.66 6.02
C CYS A 12 1.30 8.69 5.12
N ASN A 13 1.20 9.01 3.84
CA ASN A 13 0.66 8.10 2.84
C ASN A 13 1.43 6.77 2.87
N GLY A 14 0.72 5.65 2.90
CA GLY A 14 1.31 4.32 3.05
C GLY A 14 1.42 3.83 4.50
N THR A 15 1.23 4.68 5.52
CA THR A 15 1.25 4.21 6.93
C THR A 15 0.21 3.12 7.13
N ARG A 16 0.64 1.95 7.62
CA ARG A 16 -0.24 0.82 7.93
C ARG A 16 -0.80 0.98 9.33
N LEU A 17 -2.09 0.71 9.46
CA LEU A 17 -2.87 0.92 10.68
C LEU A 17 -3.68 -0.34 10.99
N LYS A 18 -3.79 -0.68 12.26
CA LYS A 18 -4.76 -1.67 12.77
C LYS A 18 -5.93 -0.93 13.38
N VAL A 19 -7.12 -1.08 12.79
CA VAL A 19 -8.35 -0.49 13.33
C VAL A 19 -8.65 -1.12 14.70
N LYS A 20 -8.96 -0.26 15.68
CA LYS A 20 -9.39 -0.65 17.03
C LYS A 20 -10.89 -0.49 17.20
N ALA A 21 -11.42 0.67 16.83
CA ALA A 21 -12.84 1.01 16.94
C ALA A 21 -13.29 1.91 15.79
N LEU A 22 -14.57 1.79 15.44
CA LEU A 22 -15.24 2.63 14.47
C LEU A 22 -16.28 3.49 15.18
N HIS A 23 -16.12 4.81 15.10
CA HIS A 23 -17.10 5.77 15.60
C HIS A 23 -17.81 6.44 14.42
N ARG A 24 -18.81 7.28 14.71
CA ARG A 24 -19.62 7.95 13.69
C ARG A 24 -18.81 8.76 12.67
N ASN A 25 -17.78 9.48 13.14
CA ASN A 25 -16.99 10.41 12.31
C ASN A 25 -15.47 10.23 12.47
N ILE A 26 -15.02 9.22 13.21
CA ILE A 26 -13.62 9.00 13.56
C ILE A 26 -13.33 7.49 13.53
N VAL A 27 -12.17 7.12 13.02
CA VAL A 27 -11.61 5.77 13.14
C VAL A 27 -10.47 5.78 14.14
N GLU A 28 -10.57 4.98 15.19
CA GLU A 28 -9.46 4.74 16.12
C GLU A 28 -8.59 3.61 15.58
N ALA A 29 -7.27 3.82 15.50
CA ALA A 29 -6.35 2.83 15.02
C ALA A 29 -4.97 2.91 15.69
N THR A 30 -4.22 1.81 15.66
CA THR A 30 -2.81 1.77 16.08
C THR A 30 -1.88 1.78 14.87
N ILE A 31 -0.82 2.57 14.97
CA ILE A 31 0.22 2.65 13.94
C ILE A 31 1.08 1.37 13.94
N LEU A 32 1.24 0.75 12.78
CA LEU A 32 2.02 -0.49 12.62
C LEU A 32 3.43 -0.27 12.06
N THR A 33 3.71 0.89 11.48
CA THR A 33 4.92 1.20 10.71
C THR A 33 5.45 2.60 10.98
N GLY A 34 6.75 2.80 10.78
CA GLY A 34 7.40 4.12 10.90
C GLY A 34 7.80 4.47 12.33
N CYS A 35 8.19 5.73 12.53
CA CYS A 35 8.73 6.23 13.80
C CYS A 35 7.73 6.23 14.97
N ALA A 36 6.44 6.28 14.68
CA ALA A 36 5.36 6.34 15.67
C ALA A 36 4.66 4.98 15.87
N LYS A 37 5.34 3.86 15.54
CA LYS A 37 4.76 2.52 15.69
C LYS A 37 4.33 2.26 17.14
N GLY A 38 3.11 1.74 17.30
CA GLY A 38 2.50 1.46 18.59
C GLY A 38 1.60 2.59 19.13
N GLU A 39 1.74 3.82 18.63
CA GLU A 39 0.86 4.92 19.02
C GLU A 39 -0.59 4.68 18.55
N THR A 40 -1.55 5.10 19.37
CA THR A 40 -2.97 5.17 19.00
C THR A 40 -3.26 6.51 18.34
N VAL A 41 -4.01 6.48 17.24
CA VAL A 41 -4.39 7.65 16.45
C VAL A 41 -5.86 7.64 16.10
N PHE A 42 -6.40 8.84 15.93
CA PHE A 42 -7.78 9.08 15.50
C PHE A 42 -7.75 9.67 14.09
N VAL A 43 -8.38 8.96 13.15
CA VAL A 43 -8.41 9.36 11.74
C VAL A 43 -9.80 9.92 11.42
N PRO A 44 -9.94 11.24 11.21
CA PRO A 44 -11.20 11.84 10.79
C PRO A 44 -11.43 11.66 9.28
N ARG A 45 -12.64 12.00 8.83
CA ARG A 45 -12.90 12.20 7.40
C ARG A 45 -12.23 13.49 6.92
N ILE A 46 -11.68 13.47 5.70
CA ILE A 46 -11.08 14.63 5.05
C ILE A 46 -11.80 14.98 3.75
N PRO A 47 -11.82 16.26 3.33
CA PRO A 47 -12.25 16.62 1.99
C PRO A 47 -11.30 16.07 0.93
N LEU A 48 -11.85 15.48 -0.11
CA LEU A 48 -11.17 15.18 -1.36
C LEU A 48 -11.85 15.98 -2.47
N ILE A 49 -11.07 16.84 -3.11
CA ILE A 49 -11.51 17.70 -4.22
C ILE A 49 -10.74 17.22 -5.45
N PRO A 50 -11.40 16.52 -6.39
CA PRO A 50 -10.80 16.18 -7.68
C PRO A 50 -10.70 17.43 -8.57
N ASN A 51 -9.61 17.53 -9.35
CA ASN A 51 -9.37 18.65 -10.27
C ASN A 51 -9.43 18.22 -11.75
N ASP A 52 -9.84 16.98 -12.00
CA ASP A 52 -9.83 16.28 -13.29
C ASP A 52 -11.23 16.15 -13.92
N HIS A 53 -12.19 16.95 -13.45
CA HIS A 53 -13.58 16.94 -13.90
C HIS A 53 -14.06 18.35 -14.25
N PRO A 54 -15.02 18.50 -15.20
CA PRO A 54 -15.51 19.81 -15.66
C PRO A 54 -16.42 20.53 -14.65
N PHE A 55 -16.58 19.98 -13.44
CA PHE A 55 -17.39 20.55 -12.36
C PHE A 55 -16.67 20.38 -11.03
N GLU A 56 -16.85 21.36 -10.14
CA GLU A 56 -16.30 21.31 -8.80
C GLU A 56 -17.18 20.45 -7.89
N PHE A 57 -16.57 19.49 -7.20
CA PHE A 57 -17.23 18.80 -6.12
C PHE A 57 -16.25 18.38 -5.03
N LYS A 58 -16.78 18.24 -3.81
CA LYS A 58 -16.02 17.85 -2.63
C LYS A 58 -16.61 16.58 -2.05
N ARG A 59 -15.79 15.54 -1.94
CA ARG A 59 -16.14 14.28 -1.26
C ARG A 59 -15.52 14.23 0.12
N LEU A 60 -16.34 14.08 1.15
CA LEU A 60 -15.86 13.85 2.52
C LEU A 60 -15.69 12.34 2.75
N GLN A 61 -14.47 11.87 2.99
CA GLN A 61 -14.17 10.44 3.14
C GLN A 61 -13.05 10.19 4.13
N PHE A 62 -13.04 9.03 4.79
CA PHE A 62 -11.86 8.60 5.53
C PHE A 62 -10.69 8.35 4.56
N PRO A 63 -9.48 8.87 4.83
CA PRO A 63 -8.32 8.64 3.99
C PRO A 63 -7.71 7.24 4.23
N LEU A 64 -8.53 6.21 4.30
CA LEU A 64 -8.14 4.84 4.63
C LEU A 64 -8.54 3.88 3.52
N LYS A 65 -7.68 2.89 3.28
CA LYS A 65 -7.98 1.71 2.44
C LYS A 65 -7.59 0.45 3.17
N VAL A 66 -8.41 -0.60 3.05
CA VAL A 66 -8.06 -1.96 3.50
C VAL A 66 -6.77 -2.38 2.80
N CYS A 67 -5.85 -3.01 3.54
CA CYS A 67 -4.49 -3.27 3.04
C CYS A 67 -3.93 -4.63 3.49
N PHE A 68 -4.78 -5.66 3.55
CA PHE A 68 -4.31 -7.04 3.68
C PHE A 68 -3.55 -7.48 2.42
N ALA A 69 -4.09 -7.10 1.25
CA ALA A 69 -3.41 -7.17 -0.03
C ALA A 69 -3.27 -5.75 -0.60
N MET A 70 -2.22 -5.52 -1.38
CA MET A 70 -2.01 -4.28 -2.11
C MET A 70 -1.33 -4.58 -3.44
N THR A 71 -1.52 -3.69 -4.42
CA THR A 71 -0.83 -3.81 -5.70
C THR A 71 0.66 -3.54 -5.53
N ILE A 72 1.49 -4.12 -6.40
CA ILE A 72 2.94 -3.91 -6.44
C ILE A 72 3.25 -2.41 -6.44
N ASN A 73 2.59 -1.62 -7.30
CA ASN A 73 2.80 -0.18 -7.38
C ASN A 73 2.49 0.55 -6.05
N LYS A 74 1.49 0.10 -5.27
CA LYS A 74 1.19 0.70 -3.96
C LYS A 74 2.17 0.28 -2.86
N SER A 75 2.82 -0.87 -3.02
CA SER A 75 3.87 -1.32 -2.10
C SER A 75 5.21 -0.63 -2.32
N GLN A 76 5.41 0.06 -3.44
CA GLN A 76 6.65 0.75 -3.77
C GLN A 76 7.04 1.75 -2.67
N GLY A 77 8.32 1.73 -2.27
CA GLY A 77 8.84 2.54 -1.17
C GLY A 77 8.54 1.99 0.24
N GLN A 78 7.80 0.88 0.37
CA GLN A 78 7.55 0.23 1.66
C GLN A 78 8.43 -0.99 1.86
N THR A 79 8.82 -1.23 3.11
CA THR A 79 9.47 -2.48 3.56
C THR A 79 8.50 -3.29 4.40
N LEU A 80 8.39 -4.58 4.09
CA LEU A 80 7.52 -5.56 4.72
C LEU A 80 8.38 -6.62 5.43
N LYS A 81 7.90 -7.08 6.59
CA LYS A 81 8.58 -8.16 7.33
C LYS A 81 8.41 -9.51 6.62
N PHE A 82 7.21 -9.74 6.08
CA PHE A 82 6.83 -10.90 5.29
C PHE A 82 5.93 -10.43 4.15
N ALA A 83 6.04 -11.05 2.98
CA ALA A 83 5.18 -10.77 1.84
C ALA A 83 4.84 -12.04 1.07
N GLY A 84 3.59 -12.13 0.64
CA GLY A 84 3.15 -13.06 -0.40
C GLY A 84 2.99 -12.29 -1.71
N ILE A 85 3.58 -12.76 -2.80
CA ILE A 85 3.36 -12.22 -4.14
C ILE A 85 2.41 -13.16 -4.89
N ASP A 86 1.27 -12.63 -5.31
CA ASP A 86 0.33 -13.33 -6.18
C ASP A 86 0.67 -13.06 -7.65
N LEU A 87 1.16 -14.10 -8.33
CA LEU A 87 1.58 -14.10 -9.75
C LEU A 87 0.75 -15.10 -10.56
N ARG A 88 -0.50 -15.36 -10.16
CA ARG A 88 -1.45 -16.13 -10.99
C ARG A 88 -1.65 -15.46 -12.36
N GLU A 89 -1.59 -14.13 -12.38
CA GLU A 89 -1.47 -13.32 -13.59
C GLU A 89 -0.05 -12.78 -13.74
N ASN A 90 0.41 -12.61 -14.98
CA ASN A 90 1.74 -12.07 -15.24
C ASN A 90 1.83 -10.58 -14.91
N CYS A 91 3.01 -10.13 -14.46
CA CYS A 91 3.34 -8.71 -14.43
C CYS A 91 3.21 -8.10 -15.84
N PHE A 92 2.70 -6.88 -15.93
CA PHE A 92 2.42 -6.21 -17.21
C PHE A 92 3.41 -5.08 -17.53
N SER A 93 4.19 -4.63 -16.55
CA SER A 93 5.14 -3.53 -16.71
C SER A 93 6.55 -3.93 -16.31
N HIS A 94 7.52 -3.22 -16.90
CA HIS A 94 8.93 -3.31 -16.56
C HIS A 94 9.18 -3.19 -15.05
N GLY A 95 10.03 -4.06 -14.51
CA GLY A 95 10.53 -3.95 -13.14
C GLY A 95 9.51 -4.27 -12.04
N GLN A 96 8.24 -4.57 -12.35
CA GLN A 96 7.22 -4.85 -11.34
C GLN A 96 7.57 -6.06 -10.47
N PHE A 97 8.03 -7.15 -11.09
CA PHE A 97 8.42 -8.34 -10.33
C PHE A 97 9.60 -8.03 -9.39
N TYR A 98 10.59 -7.27 -9.85
CA TYR A 98 11.68 -6.78 -9.01
C TYR A 98 11.19 -5.89 -7.86
N VAL A 99 10.28 -4.95 -8.13
CA VAL A 99 9.68 -4.11 -7.09
C VAL A 99 8.97 -4.95 -6.04
N ALA A 100 8.22 -5.98 -6.44
CA ALA A 100 7.54 -6.90 -5.54
C ALA A 100 8.53 -7.67 -4.64
N CYS A 101 9.56 -8.27 -5.23
CA CYS A 101 10.57 -9.04 -4.49
C CYS A 101 11.39 -8.16 -3.53
N SER A 102 11.68 -6.92 -3.91
CA SER A 102 12.43 -5.96 -3.09
C SER A 102 11.65 -5.40 -1.89
N ARG A 103 10.38 -5.79 -1.69
CA ARG A 103 9.60 -5.33 -0.53
C ARG A 103 10.00 -6.03 0.77
N VAL A 104 10.75 -7.13 0.71
CA VAL A 104 11.25 -7.86 1.90
C VAL A 104 12.77 -7.87 1.95
N SER A 105 13.32 -7.99 3.15
CA SER A 105 14.78 -7.95 3.38
C SER A 105 15.47 -9.31 3.25
N SER A 106 14.71 -10.41 3.23
CA SER A 106 15.25 -11.77 3.13
C SER A 106 14.37 -12.61 2.18
N PRO A 107 14.96 -13.46 1.32
CA PRO A 107 14.22 -14.40 0.49
C PRO A 107 13.32 -15.35 1.29
N SER A 108 13.74 -15.76 2.50
CA SER A 108 12.95 -16.64 3.37
C SER A 108 11.65 -16.01 3.87
N CYS A 109 11.53 -14.68 3.79
CA CYS A 109 10.33 -13.93 4.14
C CYS A 109 9.39 -13.69 2.94
N LEU A 110 9.74 -14.22 1.76
CA LEU A 110 8.98 -14.09 0.53
C LEU A 110 8.32 -15.41 0.16
N VAL A 111 7.02 -15.38 -0.08
CA VAL A 111 6.29 -16.52 -0.65
C VAL A 111 5.72 -16.08 -1.99
N VAL A 112 5.89 -16.90 -3.03
CA VAL A 112 5.36 -16.63 -4.36
C VAL A 112 4.28 -17.64 -4.68
N LEU A 113 3.09 -17.15 -4.99
CA LEU A 113 1.99 -17.94 -5.52
C LEU A 113 2.00 -17.81 -7.05
N SER A 114 2.31 -18.90 -7.75
CA SER A 114 2.29 -18.98 -9.21
C SER A 114 1.43 -20.16 -9.68
N PRO A 115 0.96 -20.16 -10.95
CA PRO A 115 0.26 -21.31 -11.50
C PRO A 115 1.19 -22.53 -11.57
N THR A 116 0.68 -23.69 -11.14
CA THR A 116 1.36 -24.98 -11.29
C THR A 116 1.62 -25.22 -12.78
N ASN A 117 2.88 -25.35 -13.19
CA ASN A 117 3.34 -25.57 -14.56
C ASN A 117 3.41 -24.35 -15.50
N ARG A 118 3.42 -23.11 -14.99
CA ARG A 118 3.67 -21.93 -15.82
C ARG A 118 4.84 -21.11 -15.33
N SER A 119 5.72 -20.70 -16.25
CA SER A 119 6.73 -19.68 -15.97
C SER A 119 6.08 -18.30 -15.84
N VAL A 120 6.49 -17.54 -14.82
CA VAL A 120 6.07 -16.15 -14.67
C VAL A 120 6.89 -15.27 -15.61
N LYS A 121 6.22 -14.43 -16.41
CA LYS A 121 6.91 -13.51 -17.32
C LYS A 121 7.51 -12.34 -16.53
N ASN A 122 8.83 -12.25 -16.51
CA ASN A 122 9.54 -11.06 -16.03
C ASN A 122 9.75 -10.08 -17.19
N ILE A 123 9.12 -8.91 -17.13
CA ILE A 123 9.24 -7.88 -18.17
C ILE A 123 10.44 -6.98 -17.85
N VAL A 124 11.46 -7.01 -18.71
CA VAL A 124 12.69 -6.22 -18.58
C VAL A 124 12.93 -5.46 -19.89
N TYR A 125 12.90 -4.13 -19.83
CA TYR A 125 13.29 -3.26 -20.94
C TYR A 125 14.80 -3.05 -20.86
N LYS A 126 15.51 -3.36 -21.94
CA LYS A 126 16.98 -3.33 -21.96
C LYS A 126 17.52 -1.91 -22.18
N GLU A 127 16.70 -1.04 -22.74
CA GLU A 127 17.00 0.35 -23.10
C GLU A 127 17.11 1.27 -21.87
N VAL A 128 16.69 0.78 -20.70
CA VAL A 128 16.70 1.51 -19.42
C VAL A 128 18.00 1.24 -18.63
N PHE A 129 18.89 0.38 -19.15
CA PHE A 129 20.18 0.01 -18.54
C PHE A 129 21.37 0.43 -19.42
#